data_AF-A0A9D1UVC1-F1
#
_entry.id   AF-A0A9D1UVC1-F1
#
_cell.length_a   1.000
_cell.length_b   1.000
_cell.length_c   1.000
_cell.angle_alpha   90.00
_cell.angle_beta   90.00
_cell.angle_gamma   90.00
#
_symmetry.space_group_name_H-M   'P 1'
#
loop_
_entity.id
_entity.type
_entity.pdbx_description
1 polymer ?
#
loop_
_entity_poly.entity_id
_entity_poly.type
_entity_poly.pdbx_seq_one_letter_code
_entity_poly.pdbx_strand_id
1 'polypeptide(L)'
;MAEFSIRQIGDPILRTPTDQIHSVDDTVRRLISSMYEAMDRARGIGLAAPQIGRGVSIFVYGVGESRGAVINPQLTGEGMLAPTPRENSGSGPAAAAAQTRHHDAAEADEERFIKEGCLSVSGIYAPVPRYQKVTLTGLDEDGKHLELQVEGLLAACFQHEVDHLHGRLFVDRLRGELKRSAMQTLRARDYPSSHVKPAEKGRAGAQSQGPESQGLKSQGPNSSGSSFLAPGFTAR
;
A
#
# COMPACT_ATOMS: atom_id res chain seq x y z
N MET A 1 -12.59 27.34 0.09
CA MET A 1 -11.84 26.07 0.22
C MET A 1 -12.63 24.98 -0.48
N ALA A 2 -11.97 24.02 -1.12
CA ALA A 2 -12.66 22.96 -1.85
C ALA A 2 -13.23 21.93 -0.86
N GLU A 3 -14.54 21.70 -0.92
CA GLU A 3 -15.18 20.67 -0.11
C GLU A 3 -14.92 19.30 -0.74
N PHE A 4 -14.07 18.50 -0.12
CA PHE A 4 -13.79 17.14 -0.56
C PHE A 4 -14.69 16.15 0.17
N SER A 5 -15.54 15.45 -0.59
CA SER A 5 -16.27 14.29 -0.10
C SER A 5 -15.37 13.06 -0.08
N ILE A 6 -15.38 12.28 1.01
CA ILE A 6 -14.65 11.01 1.07
C ILE A 6 -15.29 10.00 0.11
N ARG A 7 -14.52 9.57 -0.88
CA ARG A 7 -14.91 8.54 -1.85
C ARG A 7 -15.11 7.24 -1.10
N GLN A 8 -16.24 6.59 -1.36
CA GLN A 8 -16.53 5.27 -0.84
C GLN A 8 -16.04 4.23 -1.83
N ILE A 9 -15.71 3.05 -1.29
CA ILE A 9 -15.51 1.81 -2.05
C ILE A 9 -16.58 1.80 -3.14
N GLY A 10 -16.17 1.62 -4.40
CA GLY A 10 -17.05 1.71 -5.59
C GLY A 10 -16.54 2.66 -6.62
N ASP A 11 -15.99 3.75 -6.11
CA ASP A 11 -15.31 4.73 -6.92
C ASP A 11 -14.04 4.11 -7.53
N PRO A 12 -13.91 4.10 -8.88
CA PRO A 12 -12.74 3.57 -9.56
C PRO A 12 -11.42 4.22 -9.11
N ILE A 13 -11.44 5.46 -8.60
CA ILE A 13 -10.23 6.13 -8.14
C ILE A 13 -9.56 5.40 -6.97
N LEU A 14 -10.35 4.69 -6.14
CA LEU A 14 -9.83 3.88 -5.03
C LEU A 14 -9.18 2.56 -5.48
N ARG A 15 -9.31 2.22 -6.76
CA ARG A 15 -8.76 1.00 -7.38
C ARG A 15 -7.66 1.27 -8.40
N THR A 16 -7.36 2.55 -8.63
CA THR A 16 -6.41 3.05 -9.61
C THR A 16 -5.12 3.46 -8.90
N PRO A 17 -3.95 2.92 -9.27
CA PRO A 17 -2.67 3.41 -8.75
C PRO A 17 -2.48 4.90 -9.06
N THR A 18 -1.87 5.63 -8.13
CA THR A 18 -1.69 7.08 -8.26
C THR A 18 -0.48 7.47 -9.09
N ASP A 19 -0.56 8.64 -9.71
CA ASP A 19 0.56 9.27 -10.41
C ASP A 19 1.56 9.88 -9.41
N GLN A 20 2.85 9.83 -9.75
CA GLN A 20 3.90 10.45 -8.95
C GLN A 20 3.88 11.97 -9.07
N ILE A 21 4.30 12.64 -8.00
CA ILE A 21 4.46 14.10 -7.97
C ILE A 21 5.91 14.47 -8.22
N HIS A 22 6.17 15.26 -9.26
CA HIS A 22 7.54 15.64 -9.64
C HIS A 22 7.98 17.00 -9.07
N SER A 23 7.06 17.82 -8.59
CA SER A 23 7.36 19.13 -7.99
C SER A 23 6.39 19.42 -6.85
N VAL A 24 6.91 19.83 -5.70
CA VAL A 24 6.13 20.22 -4.53
C VAL A 24 5.95 21.75 -4.56
N ASP A 25 4.88 22.18 -5.20
CA ASP A 25 4.50 23.58 -5.36
C ASP A 25 3.36 23.99 -4.41
N ASP A 26 2.88 25.23 -4.54
CA ASP A 26 1.77 25.71 -3.71
C ASP A 26 0.45 24.99 -4.01
N THR A 27 0.30 24.34 -5.16
CA THR A 27 -0.87 23.51 -5.47
C THR A 27 -0.87 22.25 -4.64
N VAL A 28 0.29 21.58 -4.54
CA VAL A 28 0.48 20.42 -3.67
C VAL A 28 0.28 20.78 -2.20
N ARG A 29 0.84 21.91 -1.74
CA ARG A 29 0.65 22.37 -0.35
C ARG A 29 -0.82 22.68 -0.01
N ARG A 30 -1.56 23.31 -0.93
CA ARG A 30 -3.01 23.54 -0.76
C ARG A 30 -3.80 22.24 -0.73
N LEU A 31 -3.41 21.25 -1.52
CA LEU A 31 -4.00 19.91 -1.49
C LEU A 31 -3.77 19.24 -0.13
N ILE A 32 -2.54 19.24 0.36
CA ILE A 32 -2.18 18.70 1.69
C ILE A 32 -2.99 19.37 2.79
N SER A 33 -3.08 20.71 2.79
CA SER A 33 -3.92 21.46 3.73
C SER A 33 -5.38 21.02 3.69
N SER A 34 -5.94 20.81 2.49
CA SER A 34 -7.33 20.33 2.36
C SER A 34 -7.50 18.86 2.80
N MET A 35 -6.47 18.03 2.63
CA MET A 35 -6.47 16.64 3.08
C MET A 35 -6.46 16.56 4.61
N TYR A 36 -5.65 17.40 5.28
CA TYR A 36 -5.67 17.52 6.74
C TYR A 36 -7.07 17.89 7.26
N GLU A 37 -7.70 18.91 6.68
CA GLU A 37 -9.06 19.30 7.09
C GLU A 37 -10.08 18.19 6.88
N ALA A 38 -10.01 17.46 5.77
CA ALA A 38 -10.89 16.34 5.48
C ALA A 38 -10.68 15.18 6.47
N MET A 39 -9.41 14.86 6.78
CA MET A 39 -9.04 13.83 7.76
C MET A 39 -9.57 14.18 9.15
N ASP A 40 -9.32 15.41 9.62
CA ASP A 40 -9.72 15.87 10.94
C ASP A 40 -11.24 15.91 11.08
N ARG A 41 -11.96 16.40 10.06
CA ARG A 41 -13.44 16.42 10.04
C ARG A 41 -14.03 15.01 10.09
N ALA A 42 -13.41 14.07 9.41
CA ALA A 42 -13.82 12.67 9.40
C ALA A 42 -13.35 11.89 10.64
N ARG A 43 -12.63 12.54 11.58
CA ARG A 43 -12.01 11.92 12.75
C ARG A 43 -11.12 10.73 12.39
N GLY A 44 -10.43 10.82 11.24
CA GLY A 44 -9.46 9.84 10.78
C GLY A 44 -8.07 10.10 11.35
N ILE A 45 -7.22 9.07 11.30
CA ILE A 45 -5.80 9.16 11.68
C ILE A 45 -4.86 9.14 10.46
N GLY A 46 -5.41 8.91 9.28
CA GLY A 46 -4.74 8.85 7.99
C GLY A 46 -5.73 9.14 6.87
N LEU A 47 -5.25 9.76 5.79
CA LEU A 47 -6.03 10.00 4.58
C LEU A 47 -5.13 10.10 3.34
N ALA A 48 -5.36 9.22 2.37
CA ALA A 48 -4.70 9.24 1.07
C ALA A 48 -5.47 10.07 0.05
N ALA A 49 -4.75 10.73 -0.87
CA ALA A 49 -5.35 11.61 -1.89
C ALA A 49 -6.45 10.94 -2.74
N PRO A 50 -6.37 9.63 -3.11
CA PRO A 50 -7.47 8.96 -3.80
C PRO A 50 -8.80 9.00 -3.06
N GLN A 51 -8.77 9.01 -1.72
CA GLN A 51 -9.99 9.05 -0.90
C GLN A 51 -10.73 10.37 -0.99
N ILE A 52 -10.11 11.43 -1.51
CA ILE A 52 -10.77 12.70 -1.84
C ILE A 52 -10.95 12.91 -3.35
N GLY A 53 -10.71 11.87 -4.14
CA GLY A 53 -10.84 11.90 -5.60
C GLY A 53 -9.64 12.54 -6.31
N ARG A 54 -8.43 12.42 -5.74
CA ARG A 54 -7.20 12.92 -6.34
C ARG A 54 -6.22 11.76 -6.59
N GLY A 55 -5.94 11.49 -7.86
CA GLY A 55 -5.09 10.37 -8.29
C GLY A 55 -3.59 10.63 -8.20
N VAL A 56 -3.12 11.29 -7.13
CA VAL A 56 -1.71 11.64 -6.94
C VAL A 56 -1.14 11.00 -5.68
N SER A 57 0.16 10.71 -5.69
CA SER A 57 0.82 9.92 -4.66
C SER A 57 1.14 10.75 -3.40
N ILE A 58 0.11 11.06 -2.59
CA ILE A 58 0.25 11.73 -1.28
C ILE A 58 -0.68 11.07 -0.26
N PHE A 59 -0.23 10.92 0.99
CA PHE A 59 -1.11 10.77 2.13
C PHE A 59 -0.74 11.74 3.26
N VAL A 60 -1.72 12.05 4.12
CA VAL A 60 -1.53 12.75 5.40
C VAL A 60 -1.84 11.81 6.56
N TYR A 61 -1.23 12.06 7.71
CA TYR A 61 -1.46 11.28 8.93
C TYR A 61 -1.46 12.17 10.17
N GLY A 62 -2.15 11.70 11.21
CA GLY A 62 -2.21 12.28 12.55
C GLY A 62 -2.48 11.19 13.59
N VAL A 63 -1.41 10.61 14.15
CA VAL A 63 -1.47 9.51 15.12
C VAL A 63 -0.77 9.92 16.41
N GLY A 64 -1.52 10.10 17.49
CA GLY A 64 -0.98 10.64 18.74
C GLY A 64 -0.41 12.05 18.52
N GLU A 65 0.85 12.26 18.88
CA GLU A 65 1.58 13.52 18.66
C GLU A 65 2.24 13.60 17.26
N SER A 66 2.27 12.48 16.52
CA SER A 66 2.90 12.41 15.20
C SER A 66 1.91 12.86 14.12
N ARG A 67 2.26 13.93 13.39
CA ARG A 67 1.48 14.45 12.26
C ARG A 67 2.39 14.83 11.10
N GLY A 68 1.96 14.54 9.88
CA GLY A 68 2.74 14.89 8.69
C GLY A 68 2.05 14.49 7.38
N ALA A 69 2.69 14.86 6.28
CA ALA A 69 2.32 14.47 4.93
C ALA A 69 3.51 13.75 4.29
N VAL A 70 3.23 12.73 3.48
CA VAL A 70 4.26 12.00 2.75
C VAL A 70 3.87 11.94 1.29
N ILE A 71 4.76 12.45 0.44
CA ILE A 71 4.64 12.49 -1.01
C ILE A 71 5.55 11.40 -1.60
N ASN A 72 5.04 10.70 -2.62
CA ASN A 72 5.70 9.58 -3.29
C ASN A 72 6.31 8.53 -2.32
N PRO A 73 5.54 8.04 -1.33
CA PRO A 73 6.08 7.13 -0.34
C PRO A 73 6.56 5.81 -0.96
N GLN A 74 7.68 5.31 -0.45
CA GLN A 74 8.10 3.91 -0.62
C GLN A 74 8.25 3.28 0.76
N LEU A 75 7.71 2.07 0.92
CA LEU A 75 7.63 1.39 2.20
C LEU A 75 8.27 0.00 2.12
N THR A 76 9.13 -0.31 3.09
CA THR A 76 9.62 -1.66 3.36
C THR A 76 9.20 -2.08 4.77
N GLY A 77 9.02 -3.38 5.01
CA GLY A 77 8.50 -3.89 6.27
C GLY A 77 9.28 -5.08 6.80
N GLU A 78 9.34 -5.18 8.12
CA GLU A 78 10.00 -6.27 8.87
C GLU A 78 9.01 -6.87 9.88
N GLY A 79 9.07 -8.20 10.09
CA GLY A 79 8.23 -8.90 11.07
C GLY A 79 6.74 -8.88 10.73
N MET A 80 6.24 -9.93 10.07
CA MET A 80 4.82 -10.05 9.73
C MET A 80 3.97 -10.31 10.99
N LEU A 81 2.94 -9.50 11.21
CA LEU A 81 1.88 -9.74 12.18
C LEU A 81 0.71 -10.39 11.42
N ALA A 82 0.70 -11.71 11.30
CA ALA A 82 -0.38 -12.43 10.62
C ALA A 82 -1.48 -12.81 11.63
N PRO A 83 -2.78 -12.43 11.42
CA PRO A 83 -3.86 -13.05 12.15
C PRO A 83 -3.88 -14.52 11.77
N THR A 84 -3.70 -15.40 12.76
CA THR A 84 -3.60 -16.83 12.50
C THR A 84 -4.93 -17.32 11.92
N PRO A 85 -4.94 -18.03 10.78
CA PRO A 85 -6.16 -18.71 10.34
C PRO A 85 -6.32 -19.97 11.20
N ARG A 86 -7.37 -20.04 12.01
CA ARG A 86 -7.91 -21.35 12.41
C ARG A 86 -8.58 -21.95 11.17
N GLU A 87 -7.82 -22.69 10.38
CA GLU A 87 -8.38 -23.54 9.33
C GLU A 87 -9.04 -24.76 9.98
N ASN A 88 -10.37 -24.79 10.01
CA ASN A 88 -11.10 -26.03 10.22
C ASN A 88 -10.87 -26.95 9.03
N SER A 89 -10.01 -27.96 9.21
CA SER A 89 -9.99 -29.16 8.37
C SER A 89 -9.84 -30.41 9.24
N GLY A 90 -10.89 -31.24 9.29
CA GLY A 90 -10.74 -32.67 9.54
C GLY A 90 -11.45 -33.22 10.78
N SER A 91 -12.63 -33.78 10.54
CA SER A 91 -13.26 -34.85 11.32
C SER A 91 -12.33 -36.06 11.51
N GLY A 92 -12.13 -36.51 12.76
CA GLY A 92 -11.48 -37.77 13.15
C GLY A 92 -11.46 -37.96 14.69
N PRO A 93 -11.61 -39.19 15.23
CA PRO A 93 -12.21 -39.40 16.56
C PRO A 93 -11.24 -39.37 17.75
N ALA A 94 -11.87 -39.25 18.92
CA ALA A 94 -11.32 -39.02 20.26
C ALA A 94 -10.19 -39.97 20.74
N ALA A 95 -9.24 -39.39 21.50
CA ALA A 95 -8.64 -39.95 22.71
C ALA A 95 -7.93 -38.77 23.45
N ALA A 96 -8.52 -38.19 24.49
CA ALA A 96 -8.52 -38.62 25.90
C ALA A 96 -7.45 -37.89 26.74
N ALA A 97 -7.96 -37.16 27.73
CA ALA A 97 -7.35 -36.76 29.01
C ALA A 97 -6.13 -35.82 29.04
N ALA A 98 -6.40 -34.54 29.29
CA ALA A 98 -5.77 -33.79 30.37
C ALA A 98 -6.59 -32.51 30.65
N GLN A 99 -7.31 -32.48 31.77
CA GLN A 99 -7.96 -31.28 32.27
C GLN A 99 -6.90 -30.37 32.90
N THR A 100 -6.34 -29.48 32.09
CA THR A 100 -5.69 -28.26 32.57
C THR A 100 -6.54 -27.09 32.11
N ARG A 101 -6.85 -26.18 33.04
CA ARG A 101 -7.74 -25.03 32.83
C ARG A 101 -7.18 -24.16 31.70
N HIS A 102 -7.80 -24.25 30.52
CA HIS A 102 -7.56 -23.36 29.39
C HIS A 102 -8.55 -22.20 29.44
N HIS A 103 -8.30 -21.22 30.30
CA HIS A 103 -8.61 -19.84 29.96
C HIS A 103 -7.26 -19.18 29.61
N ASP A 104 -7.24 -18.13 28.78
CA ASP A 104 -6.07 -17.26 28.54
C ASP A 104 -5.18 -17.51 27.30
N ALA A 105 -5.66 -18.19 26.24
CA ALA A 105 -4.94 -18.20 24.95
C ALA A 105 -5.69 -17.52 23.79
N ALA A 106 -7.03 -17.52 23.81
CA ALA A 106 -7.83 -16.92 22.72
C ALA A 106 -7.98 -15.40 22.85
N GLU A 107 -8.09 -14.88 24.08
CA GLU A 107 -8.20 -13.44 24.37
C GLU A 107 -6.90 -12.69 24.00
N ALA A 108 -5.74 -13.31 24.27
CA ALA A 108 -4.42 -12.73 23.99
C ALA A 108 -4.08 -12.65 22.49
N ASP A 109 -4.74 -13.44 21.64
CA ASP A 109 -4.53 -13.38 20.18
C ASP A 109 -5.35 -12.25 19.55
N GLU A 110 -6.58 -11.98 20.02
CA GLU A 110 -7.37 -10.83 19.55
C GLU A 110 -6.78 -9.47 19.94
N GLU A 111 -6.18 -9.38 21.13
CA GLU A 111 -5.53 -8.16 21.63
C GLU A 111 -4.20 -7.85 20.90
N ARG A 112 -3.65 -8.86 20.19
CA ARG A 112 -2.39 -8.75 19.45
C ARG A 112 -2.52 -8.08 18.09
N PHE A 113 -3.73 -7.97 17.54
CA PHE A 113 -3.96 -7.41 16.20
C PHE A 113 -4.70 -6.09 16.25
N ILE A 114 -4.13 -5.08 15.59
CA ILE A 114 -4.80 -3.81 15.37
C ILE A 114 -6.00 -4.05 14.44
N LYS A 115 -7.20 -3.77 14.95
CA LYS A 115 -8.43 -3.77 14.14
C LYS A 115 -8.42 -2.51 13.28
N GLU A 116 -8.31 -2.68 11.96
CA GLU A 116 -8.35 -1.59 11.00
C GLU A 116 -9.78 -1.27 10.58
N GLY A 117 -10.08 0.01 10.40
CA GLY A 117 -11.21 0.52 9.65
C GLY A 117 -10.73 1.49 8.57
N CYS A 118 -11.61 1.89 7.66
CA CYS A 118 -11.27 2.82 6.57
C CYS A 118 -12.41 3.80 6.34
N LEU A 119 -12.10 5.09 6.18
CA LEU A 119 -13.09 6.13 5.86
C LEU A 119 -13.80 5.88 4.51
N SER A 120 -13.14 5.15 3.60
CA SER A 120 -13.70 4.75 2.30
C SER A 120 -14.40 3.39 2.34
N VAL A 121 -14.37 2.66 3.46
CA VAL A 121 -15.03 1.35 3.62
C VAL A 121 -15.81 1.36 4.92
N SER A 122 -16.87 2.17 4.94
CA SER A 122 -17.63 2.47 6.15
C SER A 122 -18.24 1.23 6.82
N GLY A 123 -18.12 1.13 8.13
CA GLY A 123 -18.79 0.11 8.96
C GLY A 123 -18.21 -1.29 8.88
N ILE A 124 -16.96 -1.44 8.43
CA ILE A 124 -16.20 -2.69 8.54
C ILE A 124 -14.94 -2.41 9.35
N TYR A 125 -14.75 -3.21 10.39
CA TYR A 125 -13.54 -3.24 11.20
C TYR A 125 -13.06 -4.67 11.31
N ALA A 126 -11.79 -4.93 11.01
CA ALA A 126 -11.25 -6.28 11.03
C ALA A 126 -9.75 -6.27 11.38
N PRO A 127 -9.23 -7.34 12.01
CA PRO A 127 -7.79 -7.50 12.15
C PRO A 127 -7.17 -7.75 10.77
N VAL A 128 -6.16 -6.96 10.41
CA VAL A 128 -5.50 -7.00 9.10
C VAL A 128 -4.03 -7.38 9.27
N PRO A 129 -3.49 -8.33 8.48
CA PRO A 129 -2.08 -8.63 8.51
C PRO A 129 -1.23 -7.45 8.02
N ARG A 130 -0.33 -6.99 8.89
CA ARG A 130 0.61 -5.88 8.65
C ARG A 130 2.00 -6.23 9.18
N TYR A 131 3.03 -5.59 8.66
CA TYR A 131 4.33 -5.59 9.30
C TYR A 131 4.26 -4.80 10.60
N GLN A 132 4.91 -5.28 11.66
CA GLN A 132 4.93 -4.58 12.96
C GLN A 132 5.79 -3.33 12.92
N LYS A 133 6.88 -3.39 12.14
CA LYS A 133 7.82 -2.29 11.93
C LYS A 133 7.98 -2.04 10.43
N VAL A 134 7.99 -0.78 10.04
CA VAL A 134 8.20 -0.37 8.65
C VAL A 134 9.18 0.79 8.56
N THR A 135 9.90 0.84 7.44
CA THR A 135 10.70 2.00 7.04
C THR A 135 10.00 2.66 5.86
N LEU A 136 9.66 3.93 6.01
CA LEU A 136 9.01 4.75 4.99
C LEU A 136 10.00 5.80 4.49
N THR A 137 10.13 5.92 3.18
CA THR A 137 10.88 7.02 2.53
C THR A 137 9.94 7.81 1.63
N GLY A 138 10.24 9.08 1.37
CA GLY A 138 9.44 9.94 0.50
C GLY A 138 9.91 11.39 0.56
N LEU A 139 9.00 12.31 0.24
CA LEU A 139 9.18 13.75 0.46
C LEU A 139 8.15 14.25 1.49
N ASP A 140 8.54 15.26 2.29
CA ASP A 140 7.63 16.00 3.15
C ASP A 140 6.84 17.08 2.38
N GLU A 141 6.01 17.84 3.09
CA GLU A 141 5.20 18.95 2.53
C GLU A 141 6.03 20.14 2.01
N ASP A 142 7.31 20.22 2.37
CA ASP A 142 8.28 21.18 1.82
C ASP A 142 9.02 20.64 0.59
N GLY A 143 8.87 19.34 0.27
CA GLY A 143 9.60 18.65 -0.78
C GLY A 143 10.99 18.16 -0.36
N LYS A 144 11.30 18.13 0.94
CA LYS A 144 12.56 17.58 1.47
C LYS A 144 12.42 16.07 1.63
N HIS A 145 13.52 15.35 1.40
CA HIS A 145 13.55 13.91 1.63
C HIS A 145 13.34 13.59 3.11
N LEU A 146 12.51 12.58 3.37
CA LEU A 146 12.31 11.99 4.69
C LEU A 146 12.56 10.48 4.66
N GLU A 147 13.00 9.96 5.80
CA GLU A 147 13.05 8.54 6.13
C GLU A 147 12.55 8.35 7.56
N LEU A 148 11.55 7.50 7.75
CA LEU A 148 10.88 7.27 9.03
C LEU A 148 10.85 5.77 9.33
N GLN A 149 11.40 5.36 10.47
CA GLN A 149 11.17 4.02 11.02
C GLN A 149 10.07 4.11 12.07
N VAL A 150 8.98 3.37 11.85
CA VAL A 150 7.80 3.41 12.72
C VAL A 150 7.30 2.00 13.04
N GLU A 151 6.58 1.88 14.14
CA GLU A 151 6.00 0.63 14.63
C GLU A 151 4.55 0.79 15.10
N GLY A 152 3.90 -0.32 15.41
CA GLY A 152 2.57 -0.35 16.02
C GLY A 152 1.50 0.33 15.14
N LEU A 153 0.66 1.18 15.75
CA LEU A 153 -0.46 1.84 15.07
C LEU A 153 0.00 2.73 13.92
N LEU A 154 1.13 3.43 14.06
CA LEU A 154 1.66 4.29 13.01
C LEU A 154 2.16 3.46 11.81
N ALA A 155 2.81 2.32 12.06
CA ALA A 155 3.19 1.39 11.00
C ALA A 155 1.98 0.81 10.26
N ALA A 156 0.91 0.44 10.99
CA ALA A 156 -0.34 -0.01 10.38
C ALA A 156 -0.98 1.09 9.52
N CYS A 157 -1.04 2.32 10.04
CA CYS A 157 -1.52 3.51 9.32
C CYS A 157 -0.74 3.72 8.02
N PHE A 158 0.59 3.76 8.05
CA PHE A 158 1.40 3.97 6.85
C PHE A 158 1.19 2.89 5.79
N GLN A 159 1.13 1.62 6.19
CA GLN A 159 0.83 0.54 5.25
C GLN A 159 -0.58 0.64 4.67
N HIS A 160 -1.55 1.14 5.44
CA HIS A 160 -2.91 1.38 4.99
C HIS A 160 -2.97 2.50 3.94
N GLU A 161 -2.33 3.64 4.22
CA GLU A 161 -2.32 4.77 3.30
C GLU A 161 -1.54 4.45 2.02
N VAL A 162 -0.42 3.74 2.12
CA VAL A 162 0.34 3.28 0.95
C VAL A 162 -0.46 2.28 0.10
N ASP A 163 -1.32 1.45 0.69
CA ASP A 163 -2.23 0.61 -0.09
C ASP A 163 -3.20 1.44 -0.95
N HIS A 164 -3.75 2.52 -0.40
CA HIS A 164 -4.63 3.43 -1.13
C HIS A 164 -3.94 4.02 -2.37
N LEU A 165 -2.67 4.41 -2.24
CA LEU A 165 -1.88 4.94 -3.36
C LEU A 165 -1.63 3.89 -4.46
N HIS A 166 -1.66 2.60 -4.11
CA HIS A 166 -1.57 1.48 -5.05
C HIS A 166 -2.94 0.96 -5.54
N GLY A 167 -4.04 1.64 -5.20
CA GLY A 167 -5.39 1.20 -5.55
C GLY A 167 -5.80 -0.12 -4.89
N ARG A 168 -5.31 -0.35 -3.66
CA ARG A 168 -5.64 -1.50 -2.79
C ARG A 168 -6.39 -0.98 -1.56
N LEU A 169 -7.29 -1.79 -1.02
CA LEU A 169 -8.03 -1.51 0.21
C LEU A 169 -7.77 -2.61 1.24
N PHE A 170 -7.91 -2.31 2.53
CA PHE A 170 -7.62 -3.30 3.59
C PHE A 170 -8.43 -4.60 3.45
N VAL A 171 -9.65 -4.52 2.93
CA VAL A 171 -10.51 -5.69 2.66
C VAL A 171 -9.89 -6.69 1.66
N ASP A 172 -8.95 -6.24 0.82
CA ASP A 172 -8.23 -7.10 -0.12
C ASP A 172 -7.20 -7.98 0.60
N ARG A 173 -6.74 -7.57 1.79
CA ARG A 173 -5.80 -8.31 2.65
C ARG A 173 -6.47 -9.36 3.53
N LEU A 174 -7.78 -9.21 3.79
CA LEU A 174 -8.54 -10.18 4.59
C LEU A 174 -8.54 -11.56 3.95
N ARG A 175 -8.64 -12.60 4.79
CA ARG A 175 -8.70 -14.02 4.39
C ARG A 175 -9.79 -14.74 5.17
N GLY A 176 -10.12 -15.97 4.75
CA GLY A 176 -11.06 -16.84 5.45
C GLY A 176 -12.42 -16.21 5.76
N GLU A 177 -12.90 -16.41 6.98
CA GLU A 177 -14.19 -15.91 7.46
C GLU A 177 -14.26 -14.38 7.52
N LEU A 178 -13.16 -13.72 7.88
CA LEU A 178 -13.08 -12.25 7.92
C LEU A 178 -13.37 -11.64 6.54
N LYS A 179 -12.78 -12.21 5.47
CA LYS A 179 -13.07 -11.77 4.10
C LYS A 179 -14.53 -12.04 3.73
N ARG A 180 -15.04 -13.23 4.06
CA ARG A 180 -16.42 -13.60 3.73
C ARG A 180 -17.43 -12.64 4.41
N SER A 181 -17.23 -12.37 5.69
CA SER A 181 -18.04 -11.44 6.48
C SER A 181 -17.98 -10.01 5.91
N ALA A 182 -16.77 -9.49 5.66
CA ALA A 182 -16.60 -8.16 5.07
C ALA A 182 -17.32 -8.04 3.71
N MET A 183 -17.18 -9.04 2.84
CA MET A 183 -17.84 -9.05 1.53
C MET A 183 -19.36 -9.16 1.63
N GLN A 184 -19.89 -9.89 2.60
CA GLN A 184 -21.33 -9.95 2.86
C GLN A 184 -21.86 -8.60 3.33
N THR A 185 -21.17 -7.93 4.26
CA THR A 185 -21.52 -6.59 4.74
C THR A 185 -21.50 -5.56 3.62
N LEU A 186 -20.53 -5.61 2.71
CA LEU A 186 -20.49 -4.73 1.55
C LEU A 186 -21.69 -4.98 0.62
N ARG A 187 -21.96 -6.23 0.25
CA ARG A 187 -23.08 -6.59 -0.63
C ARG A 187 -24.44 -6.18 -0.06
N ALA A 188 -24.65 -6.35 1.25
CA ALA A 188 -25.89 -5.99 1.93
C ALA A 188 -26.18 -4.48 1.94
N ARG A 189 -25.21 -3.65 1.55
CA ARG A 189 -25.33 -2.18 1.51
C ARG A 189 -25.35 -1.66 0.07
N ASP A 190 -25.79 -2.50 -0.87
CA ASP A 190 -25.88 -2.22 -2.31
C ASP A 190 -24.56 -1.80 -2.95
N TYR A 191 -23.46 -2.39 -2.48
CA TYR A 191 -22.14 -2.13 -3.02
C TYR A 191 -21.82 -3.04 -4.23
N PRO A 192 -21.50 -2.50 -5.43
CA PRO A 192 -21.21 -3.33 -6.60
C PRO A 192 -19.92 -4.15 -6.39
N SER A 193 -20.07 -5.47 -6.23
CA SER A 193 -18.96 -6.40 -5.97
C SER A 193 -17.96 -6.56 -7.12
N SER A 194 -18.20 -5.92 -8.27
CA SER A 194 -17.37 -5.98 -9.47
C SER A 194 -15.99 -5.32 -9.32
N HIS A 195 -15.72 -4.63 -8.22
CA HIS A 195 -14.49 -3.86 -8.02
C HIS A 195 -13.54 -4.42 -6.95
N VAL A 196 -13.80 -5.62 -6.41
CA VAL A 196 -12.90 -6.24 -5.42
C VAL A 196 -11.88 -7.13 -6.12
N LYS A 197 -10.58 -6.76 -6.02
CA LYS A 197 -9.50 -7.56 -6.58
C LYS A 197 -9.36 -8.89 -5.81
N PRO A 198 -9.11 -10.02 -6.49
CA PRO A 198 -8.75 -11.26 -5.81
C PRO A 198 -7.46 -11.08 -5.00
N ALA A 199 -7.30 -11.89 -3.95
CA ALA A 199 -6.06 -11.99 -3.22
C ALA A 199 -4.91 -12.40 -4.17
N GLU A 200 -3.82 -11.62 -4.24
CA GLU A 200 -2.60 -12.09 -4.91
C GLU A 200 -2.13 -13.38 -4.23
N LYS A 201 -1.99 -14.47 -5.00
CA LYS A 201 -1.27 -15.67 -4.57
C LYS A 201 0.21 -15.29 -4.52
N GLY A 202 0.84 -15.43 -3.36
CA GLY A 202 2.26 -15.14 -3.18
C GLY A 202 3.08 -15.89 -4.23
N ARG A 203 3.80 -15.15 -5.07
CA ARG A 203 4.78 -15.72 -5.98
C ARG A 203 6.05 -15.96 -5.16
N ALA A 204 6.30 -17.22 -4.82
CA ALA A 204 7.62 -17.66 -4.36
C ALA A 204 8.64 -17.34 -5.47
N GLY A 205 9.81 -16.84 -5.06
CA GLY A 205 10.80 -16.23 -5.93
C GLY A 205 11.27 -17.12 -7.09
N ALA A 206 11.43 -16.49 -8.25
CA ALA A 206 12.31 -16.98 -9.31
C ALA A 206 13.51 -16.03 -9.36
N GLN A 207 14.66 -16.57 -9.01
CA GLN A 207 15.97 -15.91 -9.11
C GLN A 207 16.25 -15.59 -10.59
N SER A 208 16.51 -14.32 -10.88
CA SER A 208 17.05 -13.89 -12.18
C SER A 208 18.54 -14.22 -12.21
N GLN A 209 18.92 -15.29 -12.90
CA GLN A 209 20.28 -15.44 -13.40
C GLN A 209 20.44 -14.49 -14.59
N GLY A 210 21.30 -13.47 -14.44
CA GLY A 210 21.70 -12.61 -15.55
C GLY A 210 22.58 -13.39 -16.53
N PRO A 211 22.54 -13.07 -17.84
CA PRO A 211 23.40 -13.75 -18.79
C PRO A 211 24.84 -13.27 -18.63
N GLU A 212 25.73 -14.26 -18.48
CA GLU A 212 27.17 -14.13 -18.40
C GLU A 212 27.77 -13.50 -19.67
N SER A 213 28.72 -12.60 -19.45
CA SER A 213 29.62 -12.06 -20.45
C SER A 213 30.63 -13.12 -20.90
N GLN A 214 30.67 -13.44 -22.19
CA GLN A 214 31.80 -14.17 -22.79
C GLN A 214 32.24 -13.53 -24.11
N GLY A 215 33.47 -13.01 -24.11
CA GLY A 215 34.50 -13.53 -25.00
C GLY A 215 34.51 -13.08 -26.46
N LEU A 216 35.11 -11.90 -26.66
CA LEU A 216 36.07 -11.56 -27.72
C LEU A 216 36.50 -12.70 -28.67
N LYS A 217 36.23 -12.57 -29.98
CA LYS A 217 37.10 -13.12 -31.02
C LYS A 217 37.33 -12.09 -32.13
N SER A 218 38.60 -11.78 -32.31
CA SER A 218 39.20 -10.98 -33.36
C SER A 218 39.20 -11.73 -34.69
N GLN A 219 39.02 -10.97 -35.79
CA GLN A 219 39.68 -11.15 -37.10
C GLN A 219 39.26 -10.00 -38.02
N GLY A 220 40.23 -9.17 -38.44
CA GLY A 220 40.09 -8.32 -39.64
C GLY A 220 40.82 -8.98 -40.82
N PRO A 221 41.18 -8.22 -41.87
CA PRO A 221 40.45 -7.14 -42.53
C PRO A 221 40.12 -7.52 -43.99
N ASN A 222 39.24 -6.78 -44.68
CA ASN A 222 39.44 -6.58 -46.11
C ASN A 222 38.79 -5.30 -46.64
N SER A 223 39.46 -4.81 -47.67
CA SER A 223 39.52 -3.47 -48.24
C SER A 223 38.48 -3.23 -49.33
N SER A 224 38.59 -2.04 -49.94
CA SER A 224 37.76 -1.40 -50.99
C SER A 224 36.56 -0.63 -50.42
N GLY A 225 36.34 0.63 -50.73
CA GLY A 225 36.96 1.56 -51.68
C GLY A 225 35.93 2.67 -51.96
N SER A 226 36.41 3.81 -52.43
CA SER A 226 35.63 4.98 -52.89
C SER A 226 35.00 5.83 -51.77
N SER A 227 35.57 6.98 -51.38
CA SER A 227 35.73 8.25 -52.12
C SER A 227 34.46 9.12 -52.16
N PHE A 228 34.71 10.44 -52.09
CA PHE A 228 33.81 11.59 -52.29
C PHE A 228 33.30 12.36 -51.06
N LEU A 229 34.16 13.30 -50.64
CA LEU A 229 33.95 14.76 -50.61
C LEU A 229 32.75 15.35 -49.85
N ALA A 230 33.08 16.00 -48.73
CA ALA A 230 32.38 17.17 -48.21
C ALA A 230 32.83 18.46 -48.95
N PRO A 231 32.02 19.52 -48.90
CA PRO A 231 32.49 20.79 -48.35
C PRO A 231 31.53 21.25 -47.24
N GLY A 232 31.96 21.83 -46.13
CA GLY A 232 32.88 22.95 -46.03
C GLY A 232 32.06 24.24 -45.97
N PHE A 233 31.63 24.67 -44.78
CA PHE A 233 31.12 26.02 -44.58
C PHE A 233 31.77 26.65 -43.33
N THR A 234 32.54 27.69 -43.60
CA THR A 234 33.31 28.51 -42.66
C THR A 234 32.48 29.60 -42.02
N ALA A 235 32.94 30.00 -40.85
CA ALA A 235 32.45 31.06 -39.98
C ALA A 235 32.33 32.45 -40.64
N ARG A 236 31.39 33.24 -40.09
CA ARG A 236 31.61 34.65 -39.78
C ARG A 236 30.79 35.04 -38.56
#